data_AF-A0A4Y8CAA4-F1
#
_entry.id   AF-A0A4Y8CAA4-F1
#
_cell.length_a   1.000
_cell.length_b   1.000
_cell.length_c   1.000
_cell.angle_alpha   90.00
_cell.angle_beta   90.00
_cell.angle_gamma   90.00
#
_symmetry.space_group_name_H-M   'P 1'
#
loop_
_entity.id
_entity.type
_entity.pdbx_description
1 polymer ?
#
loop_
_entity_poly.entity_id
_entity_poly.type
_entity_poly.pdbx_seq_one_letter_code
_entity_poly.pdbx_strand_id
1 'polypeptide(L)'
;MTLIAILCLYTALLSWISYAQIRFLEREKDKQAQILSEKDYQNAADIAIENEKFKLFSNFYNLIINIAWIGFGFLYLKELLISSNTRFENT
;
A
#
# COMPACT_ATOMS: atom_id res chain seq x y z
N MET A 1 19.00 -2.02 6.76
CA MET A 1 18.50 -3.40 6.56
C MET A 1 17.28 -3.72 7.42
N THR A 2 17.31 -3.48 8.74
CA THR A 2 16.16 -3.74 9.64
C THR A 2 14.87 -3.01 9.25
N LEU A 3 14.96 -1.74 8.84
CA LEU A 3 13.80 -0.95 8.40
C LEU A 3 13.11 -1.54 7.16
N ILE A 4 13.90 -2.00 6.18
CA ILE A 4 13.38 -2.66 4.97
C ILE A 4 12.69 -3.98 5.34
N ALA A 5 13.28 -4.77 6.25
CA ALA A 5 12.66 -6.00 6.71
C ALA A 5 11.30 -5.76 7.40
N ILE A 6 11.20 -4.70 8.22
CA ILE A 6 9.94 -4.29 8.85
C ILE A 6 8.91 -3.89 7.80
N LEU A 7 9.30 -3.10 6.79
CA LEU A 7 8.39 -2.69 5.71
C LEU A 7 7.90 -3.90 4.89
N CYS A 8 8.78 -4.84 4.56
CA CYS A 8 8.40 -6.08 3.88
C CYS A 8 7.40 -6.90 4.71
N LEU A 9 7.66 -7.08 6.02
CA LEU A 9 6.76 -7.80 6.92
C LEU A 9 5.40 -7.09 7.02
N TYR A 10 5.40 -5.78 7.16
CA TYR A 10 4.20 -4.95 7.18
C TYR A 10 3.37 -5.15 5.90
N THR A 11 3.99 -5.02 4.73
CA THR A 11 3.31 -5.21 3.43
C THR A 11 2.81 -6.64 3.27
N ALA A 12 3.54 -7.65 3.75
CA ALA A 12 3.09 -9.05 3.72
C ALA A 12 1.83 -9.28 4.57
N LEU A 13 1.81 -8.77 5.81
CA LEU A 13 0.65 -8.87 6.70
C LEU A 13 -0.57 -8.14 6.12
N LEU A 14 -0.36 -6.94 5.58
CA LEU A 14 -1.43 -6.15 4.96
C LEU A 14 -1.97 -6.84 3.70
N SER A 15 -1.09 -7.45 2.91
CA SER A 15 -1.47 -8.23 1.73
C SER A 15 -2.31 -9.45 2.09
N TRP A 16 -1.94 -10.14 3.18
CA TRP A 16 -2.71 -11.25 3.72
C TRP A 16 -4.13 -10.83 4.13
N ILE A 17 -4.25 -9.71 4.83
CA ILE A 17 -5.55 -9.17 5.27
C ILE A 17 -6.42 -8.81 4.05
N SER A 18 -5.87 -8.08 3.07
CA SER A 18 -6.61 -7.74 1.84
C SER A 18 -7.03 -8.99 1.06
N TYR A 19 -6.19 -10.02 0.99
CA TYR A 19 -6.58 -11.29 0.36
C TYR A 19 -7.75 -11.97 1.09
N ALA A 20 -7.71 -12.03 2.41
CA ALA A 20 -8.81 -12.57 3.22
C ALA A 20 -10.11 -11.77 3.02
N GLN A 21 -10.01 -10.45 2.91
CA GLN A 21 -11.16 -9.56 2.71
C GLN A 21 -11.79 -9.70 1.32
N ILE A 22 -10.98 -9.83 0.26
CA ILE A 22 -11.49 -10.11 -1.09
C ILE A 22 -12.26 -11.42 -1.11
N ARG A 23 -11.69 -12.49 -0.52
CA ARG A 23 -12.35 -13.80 -0.46
C ARG A 23 -13.64 -13.77 0.36
N PHE A 24 -13.68 -12.96 1.40
CA PHE A 24 -14.91 -12.74 2.18
C PHE A 24 -15.97 -12.05 1.31
N LEU A 25 -15.64 -10.98 0.60
CA LEU A 25 -16.55 -10.27 -0.28
C LEU A 25 -17.07 -11.14 -1.43
N GLU A 26 -16.21 -11.95 -2.04
CA GLU A 26 -16.63 -12.88 -3.10
C GLU A 26 -17.70 -13.86 -2.61
N ARG A 27 -17.55 -14.37 -1.38
CA ARG A 27 -18.55 -15.27 -0.76
C ARG A 27 -19.82 -14.56 -0.35
N GLU A 28 -19.69 -13.32 0.12
CA GLU A 28 -20.82 -12.52 0.58
C GLU A 28 -21.66 -12.05 -0.61
N LYS A 29 -21.03 -11.75 -1.75
CA LYS A 29 -21.72 -11.36 -3.00
C LYS A 29 -22.76 -12.37 -3.47
N ASP A 30 -22.52 -13.67 -3.23
CA ASP A 30 -23.42 -14.75 -3.63
C ASP A 30 -24.59 -14.97 -2.66
N LYS A 31 -24.62 -14.26 -1.53
CA LYS A 31 -25.71 -14.34 -0.55
C LYS A 31 -26.79 -13.32 -0.87
N GLN A 32 -28.02 -13.66 -0.51
CA GLN A 32 -29.18 -12.80 -0.74
C GLN A 32 -29.02 -11.45 -0.02
N ALA A 33 -29.28 -10.36 -0.75
CA ALA A 33 -29.26 -9.03 -0.19
C ALA A 33 -30.37 -8.86 0.87
N GLN A 34 -29.99 -8.42 2.08
CA GLN A 34 -30.96 -8.23 3.18
C GLN A 34 -31.49 -6.80 3.28
N ILE A 35 -30.74 -5.80 2.79
CA ILE A 35 -31.04 -4.36 2.96
C ILE A 35 -31.13 -3.64 1.62
N LEU A 36 -30.23 -3.95 0.69
CA LEU A 36 -30.16 -3.32 -0.63
C LEU A 36 -30.95 -4.12 -1.66
N SER A 37 -31.28 -3.46 -2.78
CA SER A 37 -31.72 -4.20 -3.97
C SER A 37 -30.61 -5.16 -4.41
N GLU A 38 -30.96 -6.34 -4.91
CA GLU A 38 -30.00 -7.37 -5.31
C GLU A 38 -28.94 -6.82 -6.29
N LYS A 39 -29.36 -5.94 -7.20
CA LYS A 39 -28.50 -5.27 -8.18
C LYS A 39 -27.50 -4.32 -7.51
N ASP A 40 -27.96 -3.50 -6.57
CA ASP A 40 -27.09 -2.54 -5.88
C ASP A 40 -26.13 -3.25 -4.92
N TYR A 41 -26.59 -4.35 -4.31
CA TYR A 41 -25.77 -5.20 -3.44
C TYR A 41 -24.61 -5.84 -4.22
N GLN A 42 -24.89 -6.45 -5.37
CA GLN A 42 -23.86 -7.05 -6.23
C GLN A 42 -22.87 -5.99 -6.75
N ASN A 43 -23.36 -4.84 -7.19
CA ASN A 43 -22.51 -3.73 -7.62
C ASN A 43 -21.61 -3.22 -6.49
N ALA A 44 -22.14 -3.08 -5.27
CA ALA A 44 -21.37 -2.64 -4.12
C ALA A 44 -20.27 -3.66 -3.75
N ALA A 45 -20.58 -4.95 -3.83
CA ALA A 45 -19.60 -6.00 -3.62
C ALA A 45 -18.48 -5.97 -4.67
N ASP A 46 -18.81 -5.80 -5.95
CA ASP A 46 -17.82 -5.70 -7.02
C ASP A 46 -16.91 -4.46 -6.88
N ILE A 47 -17.50 -3.29 -6.56
CA ILE A 47 -16.73 -2.06 -6.29
C ILE A 47 -15.76 -2.27 -5.11
N ALA A 48 -16.23 -2.91 -4.04
CA ALA A 48 -15.42 -3.12 -2.87
C ALA A 48 -14.30 -4.16 -3.09
N ILE A 49 -14.51 -5.17 -3.95
CA ILE A 49 -13.46 -6.08 -4.40
C ILE A 49 -12.38 -5.32 -5.18
N GLU A 50 -12.77 -4.49 -6.14
CA GLU A 50 -11.82 -3.70 -6.94
C GLU A 50 -11.04 -2.70 -6.08
N ASN A 51 -11.69 -2.09 -5.09
CA ASN A 51 -11.01 -1.21 -4.12
C ASN A 51 -9.95 -1.96 -3.30
N GLU A 52 -10.24 -3.18 -2.82
CA GLU A 52 -9.24 -3.98 -2.08
C GLU A 52 -8.08 -4.43 -2.98
N LYS A 53 -8.34 -4.78 -4.26
CA LYS A 53 -7.27 -5.05 -5.24
C LYS A 53 -6.40 -3.83 -5.48
N PHE A 54 -7.01 -2.65 -5.64
CA PHE A 54 -6.28 -1.39 -5.82
C PHE A 54 -5.44 -1.03 -4.60
N LYS A 55 -5.99 -1.22 -3.40
CA LYS A 55 -5.30 -1.03 -2.12
C LYS A 55 -4.10 -1.97 -2.00
N LEU A 56 -4.27 -3.25 -2.36
CA LEU A 56 -3.19 -4.23 -2.40
C LEU A 56 -2.05 -3.76 -3.31
N PHE A 57 -2.38 -3.38 -4.55
CA PHE A 57 -1.41 -2.84 -5.50
C PHE A 57 -0.70 -1.58 -4.96
N SER A 58 -1.47 -0.65 -4.38
CA SER A 58 -0.94 0.58 -3.79
C SER A 58 0.03 0.29 -2.64
N ASN A 59 -0.22 -0.73 -1.84
CA ASN A 59 0.68 -1.13 -0.76
C ASN A 59 2.03 -1.65 -1.28
N PHE A 60 2.01 -2.43 -2.38
CA PHE A 60 3.24 -2.87 -3.02
C PHE A 60 3.98 -1.72 -3.70
N TYR A 61 3.26 -0.83 -4.38
CA TYR A 61 3.84 0.38 -4.96
C TYR A 61 4.53 1.22 -3.88
N ASN A 62 3.85 1.48 -2.77
CA ASN A 62 4.41 2.20 -1.64
C ASN A 62 5.63 1.50 -1.05
N LEU A 63 5.64 0.16 -0.95
CA LEU A 63 6.82 -0.58 -0.50
C LEU A 63 8.03 -0.30 -1.41
N ILE A 64 7.85 -0.38 -2.73
CA ILE A 64 8.92 -0.12 -3.71
C ILE A 64 9.44 1.31 -3.58
N ILE A 65 8.54 2.30 -3.53
CA ILE A 65 8.91 3.71 -3.36
C ILE A 65 9.66 3.94 -2.05
N ASN A 66 9.20 3.36 -0.94
CA ASN A 66 9.88 3.50 0.35
C ASN A 66 11.27 2.85 0.33
N ILE A 67 11.43 1.68 -0.27
CA ILE A 67 12.74 1.03 -0.42
C ILE A 67 13.67 1.89 -1.29
N ALA A 68 13.19 2.41 -2.41
CA ALA A 68 13.95 3.30 -3.27
C ALA A 68 14.34 4.60 -2.55
N TRP A 69 13.45 5.16 -1.74
CA TRP A 69 13.72 6.35 -0.94
C TRP A 69 14.79 6.11 0.13
N ILE A 70 14.69 4.99 0.85
CA ILE A 70 15.66 4.58 1.87
C ILE A 70 17.03 4.27 1.24
N GLY A 71 17.06 3.61 0.08
CA GLY A 71 18.29 3.18 -0.58
C GLY A 71 19.00 4.28 -1.37
N PHE A 72 18.24 5.16 -2.02
CA PHE A 72 18.79 6.16 -2.95
C PHE A 72 18.29 7.58 -2.65
N GLY A 73 17.00 7.75 -2.35
CA GLY A 73 16.39 9.07 -2.16
C GLY A 73 17.08 9.94 -1.12
N PHE A 74 17.45 9.38 0.04
CA PHE A 74 18.17 10.12 1.08
C PHE A 74 19.59 10.53 0.66
N LEU A 75 20.31 9.67 -0.07
CA LEU A 75 21.66 9.99 -0.54
C LEU A 75 21.61 11.11 -1.58
N TYR A 76 20.69 11.00 -2.54
CA TYR A 76 20.46 12.04 -3.53
C TYR A 76 20.05 13.38 -2.89
N LEU A 77 19.13 13.35 -1.92
CA LEU A 77 18.71 14.55 -1.20
C LEU A 77 19.86 15.19 -0.41
N LYS A 78 20.71 14.36 0.21
CA LYS A 78 21.92 14.82 0.91
C LYS A 78 22.87 15.53 -0.05
N GLU A 79 23.15 14.95 -1.22
CA GLU A 79 24.02 15.57 -2.23
C GLU A 79 23.44 16.89 -2.75
N LEU A 80 22.12 16.94 -2.98
CA LEU A 80 21.45 18.16 -3.45
C LEU A 80 21.50 19.29 -2.41
N LEU A 81 21.29 18.98 -1.12
CA LEU A 81 21.33 19.96 -0.03
C LEU A 81 22.75 20.36 0.38
N ILE A 82 23.72 19.46 0.24
CA ILE A 82 25.13 19.63 0.66
C ILE A 82 26.03 19.79 -0.59
N SER A 83 25.50 20.31 -1.71
CA SER A 83 26.33 20.67 -2.85
C SER A 83 26.98 22.04 -2.62
N SER A 84 28.27 22.01 -2.27
CA SER A 84 29.28 23.08 -2.28
C SER A 84 28.84 24.51 -1.89
N ASN A 85 29.32 24.98 -0.73
CA ASN A 85 29.24 26.35 -0.16
C ASN A 85 28.03 26.73 0.71
N THR A 86 27.43 25.79 1.42
CA THR A 86 26.52 26.11 2.52
C THR A 86 27.26 25.99 3.86
N ARG A 87 27.17 27.07 4.67
CA ARG A 87 27.73 27.32 6.02
C ARG A 87 27.72 26.18 7.06
N PHE A 88 27.18 25.01 6.73
CA PHE A 88 27.03 23.84 7.61
C PHE A 88 28.24 22.90 7.64
N GLU A 89 29.28 23.12 6.83
CA GLU A 89 30.53 22.33 6.92
C GLU A 89 31.45 22.76 8.08
N ASN A 90 31.19 23.90 8.74
CA ASN A 90 32.13 24.49 9.71
C ASN A 90 31.60 24.61 11.16
N THR A 91 30.69 23.72 11.54
CA THR A 91 30.22 23.50 12.93
C THR A 91 30.03 22.02 13.17
#